data_AF-A0A099CX38-F1
#
_entry.id   AF-A0A099CX38-F1
#
_cell.length_a   1.000
_cell.length_b   1.000
_cell.length_c   1.000
_cell.angle_alpha   90.00
_cell.angle_beta   90.00
_cell.angle_gamma   90.00
#
_symmetry.space_group_name_H-M   'P 1'
#
loop_
_entity.id
_entity.type
_entity.pdbx_description
1 polymer ?
#
loop_
_entity_poly.entity_id
_entity_poly.type
_entity_poly.pdbx_seq_one_letter_code
_entity_poly.pdbx_strand_id
1 'polypeptide(L)'
;MKRRHGIVLLLGLCVAFAAHAIDPLKFDSRAQELRFQHLTRELRCLVCQNESLLDSQAELAQQMRHIIYKQMQDGRSDAQIKQYLVARYSDYVLYDPPLKPTTWLLWFGPGAIVLLGAAGLLFTVRKRARSAPAAPPPVDDEDW
;
A
#
# COMPACT_ATOMS: atom_id res chain seq x y z
N MET A 1 28.67 27.40 -42.51
CA MET A 1 28.62 27.87 -41.11
C MET A 1 27.53 27.21 -40.24
N LYS A 2 26.35 26.82 -40.76
CA LYS A 2 25.27 26.15 -39.99
C LYS A 2 25.62 24.78 -39.37
N ARG A 3 26.50 23.99 -39.98
CA ARG A 3 26.89 22.65 -39.49
C ARG A 3 27.73 22.65 -38.20
N ARG A 4 28.52 23.71 -37.96
CA ARG A 4 29.34 23.85 -36.74
C ARG A 4 28.50 24.19 -35.51
N HIS A 5 27.42 24.94 -35.70
CA HIS A 5 26.52 25.34 -34.61
C HIS A 5 25.65 24.17 -34.12
N GLY A 6 25.28 23.24 -35.02
CA GLY A 6 24.55 22.02 -34.65
C GLY A 6 25.39 21.06 -33.79
N ILE A 7 26.69 20.95 -34.05
CA ILE A 7 27.61 20.09 -33.27
C ILE A 7 27.84 20.68 -31.87
N VAL A 8 28.00 22.01 -31.75
CA VAL A 8 28.17 22.68 -30.44
C VAL A 8 26.90 22.59 -29.59
N LEU A 9 25.71 22.69 -30.20
CA LEU A 9 24.43 22.55 -29.48
C LEU A 9 24.19 21.11 -29.00
N LEU A 10 24.58 20.11 -29.79
CA LEU A 10 24.51 18.69 -29.41
C LEU A 10 25.51 18.31 -28.32
N LEU A 11 26.72 18.89 -28.32
CA LEU A 11 27.71 18.63 -27.28
C LEU A 11 27.33 19.26 -25.93
N GLY A 12 26.65 20.42 -25.95
CA GLY A 12 26.19 21.11 -24.73
C GLY A 12 25.06 20.38 -24.00
N LEU A 13 24.20 19.65 -24.72
CA LEU A 13 23.06 18.95 -24.14
C LEU A 13 23.47 17.70 -23.34
N CYS A 14 24.60 17.06 -23.68
CA CYS A 14 25.11 15.89 -22.96
C CYS A 14 25.68 16.21 -21.57
N VAL A 15 26.13 17.46 -21.33
CA VAL A 15 26.77 17.85 -20.05
C VAL A 15 25.74 18.11 -18.94
N ALA A 16 24.45 18.29 -19.28
CA ALA A 16 23.40 18.54 -18.30
C ALA A 16 22.98 17.28 -17.51
N PHE A 17 23.38 16.08 -17.93
CA PHE A 17 23.25 14.85 -17.16
C PHE A 17 24.48 14.64 -16.27
N ALA A 18 24.74 15.58 -15.37
CA ALA A 18 25.65 15.32 -14.25
C ALA A 18 24.98 14.26 -13.35
N ALA A 19 25.35 13.00 -13.58
CA ALA A 19 24.92 11.86 -12.78
C ALA A 19 25.15 12.17 -11.30
N HIS A 20 24.09 12.16 -10.51
CA HIS A 20 24.18 12.26 -9.06
C HIS A 20 24.72 10.91 -8.60
N ALA A 21 26.04 10.82 -8.43
CA ALA A 21 26.66 9.61 -7.91
C ALA A 21 26.14 9.39 -6.48
N ILE A 22 25.20 8.46 -6.33
CA ILE A 22 24.73 8.00 -5.03
C ILE A 22 25.92 7.28 -4.40
N ASP A 23 26.41 7.79 -3.27
CA ASP A 23 27.43 7.08 -2.50
C ASP A 23 26.91 5.67 -2.17
N PRO A 24 27.62 4.60 -2.56
CA PRO A 24 27.17 3.25 -2.28
C PRO A 24 27.19 3.01 -0.77
N LEU A 25 26.03 2.72 -0.19
CA LEU A 25 25.91 2.29 1.20
C LEU A 25 26.74 1.02 1.41
N LYS A 26 27.56 0.99 2.46
CA LYS A 26 28.46 -0.13 2.76
C LYS A 26 27.81 -1.06 3.79
N PHE A 27 27.44 -2.26 3.38
CA PHE A 27 26.83 -3.23 4.29
C PHE A 27 27.89 -4.20 4.84
N ASP A 28 27.73 -4.60 6.11
CA ASP A 28 28.61 -5.57 6.80
C ASP A 28 28.44 -6.99 6.23
N SER A 29 27.28 -7.28 5.64
CA SER A 29 26.98 -8.58 5.03
C SER A 29 25.91 -8.47 3.95
N ARG A 30 25.87 -9.47 3.07
CA ARG A 30 24.80 -9.61 2.07
C ARG A 30 23.41 -9.75 2.70
N ALA A 31 23.33 -10.35 3.90
CA ALA A 31 22.07 -10.45 4.63
C ALA A 31 21.57 -9.07 5.08
N GLN A 32 22.46 -8.18 5.52
CA GLN A 32 22.11 -6.80 5.90
C GLN A 32 21.67 -5.99 4.69
N GLU A 33 22.33 -6.13 3.54
CA GLU A 33 21.92 -5.49 2.29
C GLU A 33 20.53 -5.95 1.84
N LEU A 34 20.26 -7.26 1.83
CA LEU A 34 18.94 -7.79 1.47
C LEU A 34 17.85 -7.32 2.43
N ARG A 35 18.14 -7.26 3.73
CA ARG A 35 17.23 -6.71 4.74
C ARG A 35 16.92 -5.24 4.46
N PHE A 36 17.93 -4.44 4.12
CA PHE A 36 17.74 -3.04 3.75
C PHE A 36 16.87 -2.88 2.51
N GLN A 37 17.13 -3.65 1.45
CA GLN A 37 16.33 -3.65 0.23
C GLN A 37 14.88 -4.06 0.50
N HIS A 38 14.65 -5.10 1.32
CA HIS A 38 13.31 -5.53 1.69
C HIS A 38 12.55 -4.42 2.44
N LEU A 39 13.17 -3.85 3.47
CA LEU A 39 12.56 -2.81 4.29
C LEU A 39 12.23 -1.55 3.49
N THR A 40 13.15 -1.10 2.62
CA THR A 40 12.95 0.09 1.78
C THR A 40 11.93 -0.10 0.67
N ARG A 41 11.66 -1.35 0.25
CA ARG A 41 10.58 -1.67 -0.69
C ARG A 41 9.20 -1.62 -0.04
N GLU A 42 9.09 -1.95 1.24
CA GLU A 42 7.84 -1.89 2.01
C GLU A 42 7.44 -0.47 2.45
N LEU A 43 8.29 0.52 2.17
CA LEU A 43 8.09 1.91 2.54
C LEU A 43 7.88 2.77 1.29
N ARG A 44 6.89 3.68 1.35
CA ARG A 44 6.52 4.60 0.27
C ARG A 44 7.37 5.86 0.30
N CYS A 45 7.66 6.42 -0.87
CA CYS A 45 8.11 7.80 -1.00
C CYS A 45 6.91 8.77 -0.83
N LEU A 46 6.96 9.63 0.17
CA LEU A 46 5.86 10.55 0.53
C LEU A 46 5.61 11.67 -0.49
N VAL A 47 6.61 11.96 -1.34
CA VAL A 47 6.56 13.03 -2.35
C VAL A 47 6.46 12.51 -3.77
N CYS A 48 6.45 11.19 -3.94
CA CYS A 48 6.47 10.53 -5.24
C CYS A 48 5.13 9.85 -5.52
N GLN A 49 4.81 9.62 -6.80
CA GLN A 49 3.55 9.00 -7.19
C GLN A 49 3.63 7.48 -7.09
N ASN A 50 3.24 6.93 -5.93
CA ASN A 50 3.12 5.49 -5.69
C ASN A 50 4.44 4.69 -5.86
N GLU A 51 5.57 5.31 -5.52
CA GLU A 51 6.90 4.68 -5.59
C GLU A 51 7.43 4.28 -4.21
N SER A 52 8.26 3.24 -4.17
CA SER A 52 8.93 2.82 -2.94
C SER A 52 10.17 3.69 -2.65
N LEU A 53 10.66 3.67 -1.40
CA LEU A 53 11.92 4.34 -1.06
C LEU A 53 13.13 3.69 -1.76
N LEU A 54 13.03 2.41 -2.11
CA LEU A 54 14.07 1.70 -2.85
C LEU A 54 14.19 2.20 -4.29
N ASP A 55 13.05 2.37 -4.96
CA ASP A 55 13.01 2.67 -6.40
C ASP A 55 13.08 4.17 -6.70
N SER A 56 12.65 5.02 -5.76
CA SER A 56 12.55 6.44 -6.01
C SER A 56 13.89 7.18 -5.92
N GLN A 57 14.12 8.07 -6.88
CA GLN A 57 15.29 8.95 -6.95
C GLN A 57 15.08 10.32 -6.32
N ALA A 58 13.92 10.57 -5.70
CA ALA A 58 13.67 11.84 -5.01
C ALA A 58 14.66 12.05 -3.85
N GLU A 59 15.05 13.31 -3.63
CA GLU A 59 15.99 13.69 -2.56
C GLU A 59 15.48 13.21 -1.19
N LEU A 60 14.18 13.34 -0.92
CA LEU A 60 13.58 12.84 0.32
C LEU A 60 13.76 11.33 0.47
N ALA A 61 13.60 10.56 -0.60
CA ALA A 61 13.75 9.11 -0.56
C ALA A 61 15.21 8.71 -0.25
N GLN A 62 16.19 9.45 -0.80
CA GLN A 62 17.60 9.27 -0.48
C GLN A 62 17.89 9.58 0.99
N GLN A 63 17.37 10.68 1.54
CA GLN A 63 17.54 11.03 2.95
C GLN A 63 16.92 9.96 3.86
N MET A 64 15.71 9.48 3.56
CA MET A 64 15.05 8.41 4.33
C MET A 64 15.83 7.09 4.27
N ARG A 65 16.40 6.73 3.12
CA ARG A 65 17.28 5.56 2.98
C ARG A 65 18.50 5.65 3.89
N HIS A 66 19.13 6.83 4.00
CA HIS A 66 20.24 7.04 4.94
C HIS A 66 19.82 6.93 6.41
N ILE A 67 18.62 7.44 6.76
CA ILE A 67 18.07 7.30 8.11
C ILE A 67 17.87 5.81 8.45
N ILE A 68 17.25 5.05 7.55
CA ILE A 68 17.03 3.60 7.72
C ILE A 68 18.36 2.87 7.89
N TYR A 69 19.32 3.15 7.01
CA TYR A 69 20.65 2.56 7.06
C TYR A 69 21.35 2.84 8.39
N LYS A 70 21.28 4.07 8.91
CA LYS A 70 21.83 4.41 10.23
C LYS A 70 21.14 3.64 11.35
N GLN A 71 19.81 3.55 11.34
CA GLN A 71 19.07 2.79 12.35
C GLN A 71 19.40 1.28 12.31
N MET A 72 19.70 0.73 11.12
CA MET A 72 20.14 -0.66 10.98
C MET A 72 21.54 -0.87 11.57
N GLN A 73 22.46 0.07 11.35
CA GLN A 73 23.79 0.04 11.99
C GLN A 73 23.70 0.19 13.52
N ASP A 74 22.71 0.92 14.02
CA ASP A 74 22.40 1.01 15.45
C ASP A 74 21.80 -0.29 16.02
N GLY A 75 21.70 -1.36 15.22
CA GLY A 75 21.21 -2.69 15.66
C GLY A 75 19.70 -2.79 15.81
N ARG A 76 18.92 -1.82 15.33
CA ARG A 76 17.46 -1.82 15.49
C ARG A 76 16.78 -2.85 14.60
N SER A 77 15.65 -3.38 15.06
CA SER A 77 14.80 -4.31 14.29
C SER A 77 13.93 -3.57 13.26
N ASP A 78 13.41 -4.31 12.27
CA ASP A 78 12.55 -3.70 11.22
C ASP A 78 11.29 -3.06 11.80
N ALA A 79 10.69 -3.69 12.82
CA ALA A 79 9.53 -3.14 13.51
C ALA A 79 9.86 -1.81 14.21
N GLN A 80 11.03 -1.72 14.87
CA GLN A 80 11.48 -0.48 15.51
C GLN A 80 11.76 0.63 14.49
N ILE A 81 12.35 0.28 13.34
CA ILE A 81 12.63 1.24 12.26
C ILE A 81 11.32 1.74 11.66
N LYS A 82 10.38 0.85 11.33
CA LYS A 82 9.05 1.22 10.83
C LYS A 82 8.32 2.12 11.83
N GLN A 83 8.34 1.77 13.12
CA GLN A 83 7.70 2.57 14.17
C GLN A 83 8.34 3.96 14.29
N TYR A 84 9.67 4.06 14.22
CA TYR A 84 10.38 5.33 14.23
C TYR A 84 9.97 6.22 13.05
N LEU A 85 9.86 5.65 11.85
CA LEU A 85 9.42 6.37 10.66
C LEU A 85 7.96 6.80 10.77
N VAL A 86 7.06 5.91 11.19
CA VAL A 86 5.63 6.22 11.38
C VAL A 86 5.43 7.35 12.39
N ALA A 87 6.15 7.31 13.50
CA ALA A 87 6.04 8.33 14.55
C ALA A 87 6.39 9.74 14.05
N ARG A 88 7.21 9.85 13.00
CA ARG A 88 7.68 11.14 12.45
C ARG A 88 7.03 11.52 11.12
N TYR A 89 6.63 10.53 10.32
CA TYR A 89 6.21 10.70 8.93
C TYR A 89 4.80 10.16 8.62
N SER A 90 4.03 9.74 9.62
CA SER A 90 2.68 9.13 9.51
C SER A 90 2.68 7.66 9.11
N ASP A 91 1.55 7.00 9.36
CA ASP A 91 1.25 5.63 8.91
C ASP A 91 1.30 5.47 7.38
N TYR A 92 1.13 6.58 6.64
CA TYR A 92 1.17 6.60 5.18
C TYR A 92 2.54 6.20 4.59
N VAL A 93 3.61 6.25 5.39
CA VAL A 93 4.94 5.81 4.94
C VAL A 93 5.00 4.30 4.70
N LEU A 94 4.09 3.49 5.28
CA LEU A 94 4.04 2.05 5.03
C LEU A 94 3.20 1.76 3.77
N TYR A 95 3.62 0.79 2.97
CA TYR A 95 2.75 0.24 1.92
C TYR A 95 1.50 -0.41 2.51
N ASP A 96 1.71 -1.19 3.58
CA ASP A 96 0.65 -1.87 4.33
C ASP A 96 0.34 -1.14 5.64
N PRO A 97 -0.79 -0.40 5.71
CA PRO A 97 -1.15 0.31 6.92
C PRO A 97 -1.48 -0.69 8.05
N PRO A 98 -1.06 -0.42 9.30
CA PRO A 98 -1.30 -1.32 10.41
C PRO A 98 -2.79 -1.44 10.78
N LEU A 99 -3.17 -2.61 11.28
CA LEU A 99 -4.46 -2.84 11.92
C LEU A 99 -4.50 -2.10 13.26
N LYS A 100 -5.18 -0.96 13.29
CA LYS A 100 -5.40 -0.14 14.49
C LYS A 100 -6.90 0.06 14.69
N PRO A 101 -7.37 0.40 15.90
CA PRO A 101 -8.78 0.69 16.14
C PRO A 101 -9.36 1.75 15.19
N THR A 102 -8.53 2.72 14.77
CA THR A 102 -8.90 3.76 13.80
C THR A 102 -9.07 3.25 12.37
N THR A 103 -8.37 2.19 11.98
CA THR A 103 -8.45 1.61 10.63
C THR A 103 -9.45 0.46 10.54
N TRP A 104 -9.96 -0.06 11.66
CA TRP A 104 -10.89 -1.21 11.68
C TRP A 104 -12.09 -1.05 10.76
N LEU A 105 -12.68 0.13 10.68
CA LEU A 105 -13.82 0.37 9.79
C LEU A 105 -13.44 0.18 8.31
N LEU A 106 -12.22 0.54 7.91
CA LEU A 106 -11.72 0.34 6.54
C LEU A 106 -11.49 -1.15 6.25
N TRP A 107 -10.99 -1.91 7.23
CA TRP A 107 -10.70 -3.34 7.08
C TRP A 107 -11.94 -4.22 7.12
N PHE A 108 -12.85 -3.96 8.06
CA PHE A 108 -14.03 -4.80 8.28
C PHE A 108 -15.32 -4.23 7.67
N GLY A 109 -15.35 -2.96 7.27
CA GLY A 109 -16.52 -2.27 6.73
C GLY A 109 -17.15 -2.99 5.53
N PRO A 110 -16.38 -3.34 4.47
CA PRO A 110 -16.93 -4.05 3.32
C PRO A 110 -17.59 -5.39 3.71
N GLY A 111 -16.94 -6.17 4.58
CA GLY A 111 -17.49 -7.43 5.07
C GLY A 111 -18.75 -7.25 5.92
N ALA A 112 -18.75 -6.25 6.80
CA ALA A 112 -19.91 -5.92 7.63
C ALA A 112 -21.15 -5.55 6.78
N ILE A 113 -20.96 -4.76 5.72
CA ILE A 113 -22.06 -4.37 4.81
C ILE A 113 -22.66 -5.61 4.13
N VAL A 114 -21.83 -6.50 3.60
CA VAL A 114 -22.29 -7.73 2.94
C VAL A 114 -23.05 -8.63 3.92
N LEU A 115 -22.54 -8.80 5.14
CA LEU A 115 -23.19 -9.60 6.18
C LEU A 115 -24.54 -9.03 6.59
N LEU A 116 -24.62 -7.71 6.80
CA LEU A 116 -25.87 -7.04 7.15
C LEU A 116 -26.91 -7.15 6.01
N GLY A 117 -26.48 -6.96 4.75
CA GLY A 117 -27.33 -7.12 3.58
C GLY A 117 -27.87 -8.55 3.43
N ALA A 118 -27.00 -9.55 3.56
CA ALA A 118 -27.38 -10.97 3.51
C ALA A 118 -28.33 -11.34 4.65
N ALA A 119 -28.06 -10.88 5.87
CA ALA A 119 -28.94 -11.11 7.02
C ALA A 119 -30.32 -10.49 6.81
N GLY A 120 -30.40 -9.27 6.28
CA GLY A 120 -31.65 -8.61 5.93
C GLY A 120 -32.44 -9.36 4.85
N LEU A 121 -31.77 -9.83 3.80
CA LEU A 121 -32.39 -10.64 2.75
C LEU A 121 -32.94 -11.96 3.32
N LEU A 122 -32.14 -12.69 4.09
CA LEU A 122 -32.57 -13.94 4.72
C LEU A 122 -33.74 -13.74 5.68
N PHE A 123 -33.73 -12.65 6.45
CA PHE A 123 -34.83 -12.30 7.35
C PHE A 123 -36.13 -12.02 6.58
N THR A 124 -36.06 -11.25 5.50
CA THR A 124 -37.25 -10.93 4.68
C THR A 124 -37.80 -12.15 3.96
N VAL A 125 -36.94 -13.00 3.38
CA VAL A 125 -37.35 -14.25 2.72
C VAL A 125 -38.00 -15.21 3.72
N ARG A 126 -37.40 -15.40 4.91
CA ARG A 126 -37.98 -16.25 5.96
C ARG A 126 -39.32 -15.74 6.46
N LYS A 127 -39.47 -14.43 6.64
CA LYS A 127 -40.74 -13.83 7.05
C LYS A 127 -41.84 -14.05 6.00
N ARG A 128 -41.52 -13.89 4.71
CA ARG A 128 -42.46 -14.14 3.60
C ARG A 128 -42.86 -15.62 3.52
N ALA A 129 -41.91 -16.54 3.64
CA ALA A 129 -42.19 -17.98 3.62
C ALA A 129 -43.13 -18.41 4.76
N ARG A 130 -42.98 -17.82 5.96
CA ARG A 130 -43.89 -18.08 7.10
C ARG A 130 -45.27 -17.44 6.97
N SER A 131 -45.43 -16.47 6.06
CA SER A 131 -46.69 -15.77 5.81
C SER A 131 -47.43 -16.31 4.59
N ALA A 132 -46.93 -17.40 3.97
CA ALA A 132 -47.62 -18.05 2.86
C ALA A 132 -48.97 -18.61 3.35
N PRO A 133 -50.10 -18.28 2.68
CA PRO A 133 -51.40 -18.77 3.09
C PRO A 133 -51.45 -20.30 3.02
N ALA A 134 -52.11 -20.92 4.01
CA ALA A 134 -52.35 -22.36 4.00
C ALA A 134 -53.06 -22.75 2.70
N ALA A 135 -52.62 -23.84 2.07
CA ALA A 135 -53.24 -24.36 0.85
C ALA A 135 -54.75 -24.54 1.12
N PRO A 136 -55.63 -24.05 0.22
CA PRO A 136 -57.06 -24.22 0.41
C PRO A 136 -57.37 -25.71 0.55
N PRO A 137 -58.34 -26.09 1.41
CA PRO A 137 -58.71 -27.48 1.58
C PRO A 137 -59.09 -28.09 0.23
N PRO A 138 -58.78 -29.38 0.00
CA PRO A 138 -59.16 -30.06 -1.24
C PRO A 138 -60.67 -29.91 -1.42
N VAL A 139 -61.06 -29.38 -2.57
CA VAL A 139 -62.47 -29.26 -2.96
C VAL A 139 -62.93 -30.67 -3.31
N ASP A 140 -63.86 -31.18 -2.53
CA ASP A 140 -64.59 -32.42 -2.76
C ASP A 140 -65.60 -32.22 -3.89
N ASP A 141 -65.25 -32.73 -5.06
CA ASP A 141 -66.11 -32.84 -6.24
C ASP A 141 -67.11 -34.01 -6.11
N GLU A 142 -67.91 -34.02 -5.03
CA GLU A 142 -68.98 -35.01 -4.82
C GLU A 142 -70.36 -34.35 -4.59
N ASP A 143 -70.74 -33.41 -5.47
CA ASP A 143 -72.12 -32.94 -5.60
C ASP A 143 -72.58 -33.17 -7.06
N TRP A 144 -73.12 -34.37 -7.31
CA TRP A 144 -73.85 -34.77 -8.53
C TRP A 144 -75.24 -35.28 -8.16
#